data_AF-A0A3M6VMT8-F1
#
_entry.id   AF-A0A3M6VMT8-F1
#
_cell.length_a   1.000
_cell.length_b   1.000
_cell.length_c   1.000
_cell.angle_alpha   90.00
_cell.angle_beta   90.00
_cell.angle_gamma   90.00
#
_symmetry.space_group_name_H-M   'P 1'
#
loop_
_entity.id
_entity.type
_entity.pdbx_description
1 polymer ?
#
loop_
_entity_poly.entity_id
_entity_poly.type
_entity_poly.pdbx_seq_one_letter_code
_entity_poly.pdbx_strand_id
1 'polypeptide(L)'
;MTGLSCVLLALLASLAVLQHMTAAAAVDGVIIVRGNKLFNAKSGKRFFLKGLTYEYAVSDEYYDKYSKAMIEENLAGLEYNTLRLYNINPSSSYKNFMNDMAKLGVYVMVSASPDNDVYYGKYRYSTITKKLSCSGKVSSGDGAKTVDQTETCYPALLLEYGKKIIQNFAQYDNTLGVVVANEIMQADLTAASCVKAYVADLKNWMAANGKKTRILPLAYAAADSSNDKVSNADDYHVIKVQGLLCGDKMTDGMMAESIDIYLINEYRWCPDSTFAEAYKRYIDMAQGIPIVVAFGEYGCKTSASTPRDWGMIPYLYQEPAKTEMFTAVWSGGLAYSYGEAKLSPDSLFPMFTGGSTDFLGEPSSKPSKDYSNLKAQFAKYSAYTDDATWTKTTKCSWAPKLETKTQPTNKVATKYGWIVSSCSADNLKIASTDSWICSSREGVVCTDDGSTCDVSLSKAIGTTQEDICGTYEVKSGGGTCESTSDCGSNGQCKESNGSKSCSCLPCYTGSDCSVKDISSCATLSSSDSAPQTIFIGVGVFLGIMAGAAKKKADTTRLARQVKADSNTQVSASSV
;
A
#
# COMPACT_ATOMS: atom_id res chain seq x y z
N MET A 1 -74.75 1.25 37.44
CA MET A 1 -74.42 1.38 36.01
C MET A 1 -73.50 2.57 35.84
N THR A 2 -72.45 2.39 35.02
CA THR A 2 -71.61 3.40 34.34
C THR A 2 -70.67 4.30 35.17
N GLY A 3 -69.37 4.05 35.01
CA GLY A 3 -68.37 5.10 34.74
C GLY A 3 -67.48 5.53 35.90
N LEU A 4 -66.38 4.80 36.12
CA LEU A 4 -65.31 5.16 37.05
C LEU A 4 -64.32 6.16 36.40
N SER A 5 -63.83 7.07 37.24
CA SER A 5 -62.94 8.22 36.99
C SER A 5 -61.55 7.95 36.39
N CYS A 6 -60.95 9.07 35.94
CA CYS A 6 -59.53 9.31 35.63
C CYS A 6 -59.12 8.82 34.22
N VAL A 7 -58.46 9.59 33.35
CA VAL A 7 -57.21 10.32 33.58
C VAL A 7 -57.05 11.41 32.51
N LEU A 8 -56.66 12.58 32.99
CA LEU A 8 -56.08 13.74 32.30
C LEU A 8 -54.83 13.32 31.49
N LEU A 9 -54.57 13.97 30.34
CA LEU A 9 -53.42 13.81 29.41
C LEU A 9 -53.53 12.71 28.34
N ALA A 10 -54.03 13.10 27.16
CA ALA A 10 -53.64 12.50 25.88
C ALA A 10 -53.75 13.53 24.75
N LEU A 11 -53.04 14.66 24.92
CA LEU A 11 -52.82 15.65 23.87
C LEU A 11 -51.31 15.89 23.83
N LEU A 12 -50.72 15.72 22.63
CA LEU A 12 -49.32 15.99 22.25
C LEU A 12 -48.28 14.93 22.66
N ALA A 13 -48.14 13.90 21.82
CA ALA A 13 -46.86 13.21 21.64
C ALA A 13 -46.69 12.82 20.16
N SER A 14 -46.75 13.81 19.26
CA SER A 14 -46.04 13.70 17.99
C SER A 14 -44.55 13.86 18.29
N LEU A 15 -43.87 12.77 18.64
CA LEU A 15 -42.41 12.73 18.57
C LEU A 15 -42.03 12.86 17.10
N ALA A 16 -41.80 14.10 16.65
CA ALA A 16 -40.95 14.33 15.50
C ALA A 16 -39.56 13.83 15.89
N VAL A 17 -39.20 12.64 15.42
CA VAL A 17 -37.80 12.20 15.40
C VAL A 17 -37.09 13.13 14.42
N LEU A 18 -36.58 14.26 14.91
CA LEU A 18 -35.56 15.01 14.20
C LEU A 18 -34.33 14.11 14.12
N GLN A 19 -34.23 13.32 13.06
CA GLN A 19 -32.93 12.85 12.59
C GLN A 19 -32.11 14.10 12.29
N HIS A 20 -31.29 14.53 13.25
CA HIS A 20 -30.23 15.48 12.97
C HIS A 20 -29.29 14.76 12.01
N MET A 21 -29.45 15.03 10.71
CA MET A 21 -28.42 14.80 9.71
C MET A 21 -27.27 15.74 10.05
N THR A 22 -26.43 15.35 11.03
CA THR A 22 -25.16 16.03 11.23
C THR A 22 -24.34 15.75 9.98
N ALA A 23 -24.16 16.77 9.14
CA ALA A 23 -23.23 16.69 8.03
C ALA A 23 -21.88 16.18 8.56
N ALA A 24 -21.25 15.25 7.84
CA ALA A 24 -19.94 14.74 8.19
C ALA A 24 -18.97 15.92 8.34
N ALA A 25 -18.19 15.92 9.42
CA ALA A 25 -17.18 16.95 9.62
C ALA A 25 -16.09 16.81 8.56
N ALA A 26 -15.62 17.95 8.02
CA ALA A 26 -14.50 17.96 7.10
C ALA A 26 -13.26 17.29 7.72
N VAL A 27 -12.38 16.78 6.85
CA VAL A 27 -11.13 16.15 7.26
C VAL A 27 -10.30 17.12 8.11
N ASP A 28 -9.95 16.66 9.31
CA ASP A 28 -9.17 17.44 10.27
C ASP A 28 -7.86 16.70 10.64
N GLY A 29 -6.98 16.59 9.65
CA GLY A 29 -5.65 16.02 9.77
C GLY A 29 -5.48 14.63 9.15
N VAL A 30 -4.22 14.21 9.06
CA VAL A 30 -3.83 12.93 8.45
C VAL A 30 -4.17 11.72 9.33
N ILE A 31 -4.46 10.59 8.70
CA ILE A 31 -4.48 9.29 9.39
C ILE A 31 -3.07 8.69 9.35
N ILE A 32 -2.64 8.15 10.49
CA ILE A 32 -1.36 7.47 10.67
C ILE A 32 -1.57 6.05 11.20
N VAL A 33 -0.64 5.15 10.87
CA VAL A 33 -0.59 3.80 11.43
C VAL A 33 0.23 3.82 12.71
N ARG A 34 -0.28 3.16 13.76
CA ARG A 34 0.47 2.75 14.95
C ARG A 34 0.10 1.33 15.34
N GLY A 35 1.08 0.44 15.26
CA GLY A 35 0.89 -0.99 15.46
C GLY A 35 -0.20 -1.52 14.52
N ASN A 36 -1.20 -2.19 15.10
CA ASN A 36 -2.29 -2.79 14.36
C ASN A 36 -3.52 -1.87 14.16
N LYS A 37 -3.39 -0.56 14.40
CA LYS A 37 -4.50 0.39 14.35
C LYS A 37 -4.15 1.66 13.56
N LEU A 38 -5.21 2.29 13.03
CA LEU A 38 -5.17 3.59 12.37
C LEU A 38 -5.70 4.67 13.30
N PHE A 39 -5.12 5.86 13.25
CA PHE A 39 -5.50 6.96 14.12
C PHE A 39 -5.39 8.31 13.41
N ASN A 40 -6.31 9.22 13.70
CA ASN A 40 -6.15 10.61 13.29
C ASN A 40 -5.02 11.26 14.11
N ALA A 41 -3.99 11.76 13.42
CA ALA A 41 -2.77 12.27 14.03
C ALA A 41 -2.98 13.54 14.87
N LYS A 42 -4.07 14.27 14.65
CA LYS A 42 -4.39 15.50 15.38
C LYS A 42 -5.21 15.21 16.63
N SER A 43 -6.31 14.47 16.48
CA SER A 43 -7.26 14.21 17.56
C SER A 43 -6.89 12.99 18.42
N GLY A 44 -6.07 12.07 17.92
CA GLY A 44 -5.78 10.81 18.60
C GLY A 44 -6.87 9.75 18.45
N LYS A 45 -8.01 10.07 17.84
CA LYS A 45 -9.12 9.13 17.68
C LYS A 45 -8.76 8.00 16.73
N ARG A 46 -9.13 6.76 17.08
CA ARG A 46 -9.01 5.61 16.18
C ARG A 46 -9.85 5.81 14.93
N PHE A 47 -9.29 5.39 13.80
CA PHE A 47 -9.92 5.44 12.50
C PHE A 47 -10.27 4.02 12.04
N PHE A 48 -11.53 3.82 11.65
CA PHE A 48 -12.01 2.60 10.98
C PHE A 48 -12.37 2.95 9.55
N LEU A 49 -11.97 2.10 8.61
CA LEU A 49 -12.43 2.19 7.23
C LEU A 49 -13.93 1.87 7.23
N LYS A 50 -14.76 2.84 6.85
CA LYS A 50 -16.19 2.66 6.64
C LYS A 50 -16.56 3.29 5.32
N GLY A 51 -16.69 2.49 4.28
CA GLY A 51 -17.02 3.05 2.98
C GLY A 51 -17.13 2.02 1.89
N LEU A 52 -16.71 2.41 0.69
CA LEU A 52 -16.90 1.63 -0.51
C LEU A 52 -15.72 1.80 -1.48
N THR A 53 -15.67 0.89 -2.42
CA THR A 53 -14.81 0.93 -3.59
C THR A 53 -15.42 1.83 -4.65
N TYR A 54 -14.59 2.49 -5.47
CA TYR A 54 -15.04 3.34 -6.56
C TYR A 54 -14.13 3.13 -7.78
N GLU A 55 -14.70 2.49 -8.81
CA GLU A 55 -13.95 1.96 -9.94
C GLU A 55 -13.78 2.97 -11.09
N TYR A 56 -14.61 4.01 -11.16
CA TYR A 56 -14.51 5.05 -12.20
C TYR A 56 -13.30 5.96 -11.97
N ALA A 57 -12.77 6.54 -13.05
CA ALA A 57 -11.69 7.51 -12.98
C ALA A 57 -12.17 8.83 -12.34
N VAL A 58 -11.33 9.38 -11.47
CA VAL A 58 -11.63 10.62 -10.72
C VAL A 58 -10.51 11.66 -10.83
N SER A 59 -9.68 11.58 -11.88
CA SER A 59 -8.83 12.72 -12.20
C SER A 59 -9.71 13.92 -12.55
N ASP A 60 -9.19 15.14 -12.41
CA ASP A 60 -9.97 16.37 -12.61
C ASP A 60 -10.66 16.40 -14.00
N GLU A 61 -10.09 15.73 -15.02
CA GLU A 61 -10.69 15.54 -16.34
C GLU A 61 -12.03 14.79 -16.32
N TYR A 62 -12.12 13.71 -15.53
CA TYR A 62 -13.30 12.83 -15.45
C TYR A 62 -14.19 13.17 -14.26
N TYR A 63 -13.62 13.70 -13.17
CA TYR A 63 -14.34 13.96 -11.94
C TYR A 63 -15.42 15.02 -12.12
N ASP A 64 -15.04 16.21 -12.60
CA ASP A 64 -15.99 17.32 -12.77
C ASP A 64 -17.04 17.01 -13.84
N LYS A 65 -16.67 16.18 -14.84
CA LYS A 65 -17.53 15.81 -15.95
C LYS A 65 -18.56 14.74 -15.57
N TYR A 66 -18.15 13.73 -14.80
CA TYR A 66 -18.95 12.53 -14.61
C TYR A 66 -19.12 12.12 -13.14
N SER A 67 -18.05 12.05 -12.36
CA SER A 67 -18.11 11.45 -11.02
C SER A 67 -18.66 12.37 -9.94
N LYS A 68 -18.48 13.68 -10.05
CA LYS A 68 -18.85 14.64 -9.02
C LYS A 68 -20.34 14.59 -8.68
N ALA A 69 -21.19 14.83 -9.68
CA ALA A 69 -22.64 14.82 -9.50
C ALA A 69 -23.12 13.45 -8.98
N MET A 70 -22.57 12.36 -9.53
CA MET A 70 -22.94 11.00 -9.10
C MET A 70 -22.56 10.74 -7.63
N ILE A 71 -21.39 11.18 -7.17
CA ILE A 71 -21.01 11.04 -5.76
C ILE A 71 -21.89 11.91 -4.86
N GLU A 72 -22.11 13.17 -5.22
CA GLU A 72 -22.91 14.12 -4.43
C GLU A 72 -24.37 13.67 -4.31
N GLU A 73 -24.97 13.16 -5.39
CA GLU A 73 -26.38 12.73 -5.43
C GLU A 73 -26.55 11.32 -4.86
N ASN A 74 -25.79 10.35 -5.36
CA ASN A 74 -26.02 8.93 -5.04
C ASN A 74 -25.52 8.54 -3.66
N LEU A 75 -24.45 9.19 -3.17
CA LEU A 75 -23.92 8.92 -1.82
C LEU A 75 -24.45 9.90 -0.77
N ALA A 76 -25.39 10.78 -1.14
CA ALA A 76 -26.04 11.70 -0.21
C ALA A 76 -26.61 10.97 1.00
N GLY A 77 -26.18 11.37 2.21
CA GLY A 77 -26.66 10.79 3.47
C GLY A 77 -26.19 9.36 3.75
N LEU A 78 -25.24 8.82 2.98
CA LEU A 78 -24.48 7.64 3.40
C LEU A 78 -23.46 8.07 4.46
N GLU A 79 -23.37 7.35 5.58
CA GLU A 79 -22.34 7.59 6.59
C GLU A 79 -21.04 6.83 6.25
N TYR A 80 -20.23 7.39 5.35
CA TYR A 80 -18.95 6.83 4.92
C TYR A 80 -17.80 7.81 5.16
N ASN A 81 -16.60 7.29 5.31
CA ASN A 81 -15.38 8.06 5.55
C ASN A 81 -14.21 7.62 4.65
N THR A 82 -14.39 6.60 3.82
CA THR A 82 -13.30 6.06 2.99
C THR A 82 -13.78 5.69 1.60
N LEU A 83 -13.02 6.07 0.57
CA LEU A 83 -13.13 5.52 -0.79
C LEU A 83 -11.83 4.83 -1.19
N ARG A 84 -11.92 3.69 -1.87
CA ARG A 84 -10.77 3.05 -2.52
C ARG A 84 -10.86 3.19 -4.02
N LEU A 85 -9.82 3.77 -4.61
CA LEU A 85 -9.68 4.01 -6.03
C LEU A 85 -8.68 3.04 -6.66
N TYR A 86 -9.01 2.60 -7.87
CA TYR A 86 -8.20 1.64 -8.63
C TYR A 86 -7.42 2.29 -9.77
N ASN A 87 -7.99 3.33 -10.39
CA ASN A 87 -7.52 3.87 -11.67
C ASN A 87 -6.87 5.25 -11.53
N ILE A 88 -5.55 5.28 -11.31
CA ILE A 88 -4.80 6.52 -11.04
C ILE A 88 -3.68 6.72 -12.07
N ASN A 89 -3.82 7.69 -12.97
CA ASN A 89 -2.72 8.16 -13.81
C ASN A 89 -1.88 9.22 -13.06
N PRO A 90 -0.56 9.01 -12.85
CA PRO A 90 0.32 9.97 -12.16
C PRO A 90 0.58 11.27 -12.94
N SER A 91 0.20 11.34 -14.22
CA SER A 91 0.32 12.55 -15.04
C SER A 91 -0.90 13.46 -14.92
N SER A 92 -1.96 13.01 -14.25
CA SER A 92 -3.22 13.75 -14.10
C SER A 92 -3.32 14.42 -12.73
N SER A 93 -4.13 15.48 -12.66
CA SER A 93 -4.49 16.13 -11.40
C SER A 93 -5.72 15.46 -10.78
N TYR A 94 -5.83 15.50 -9.45
CA TYR A 94 -6.95 14.97 -8.65
C TYR A 94 -7.44 15.99 -7.62
N LYS A 95 -7.08 17.26 -7.82
CA LYS A 95 -7.26 18.32 -6.83
C LYS A 95 -8.74 18.53 -6.51
N ASN A 96 -9.61 18.52 -7.52
CA ASN A 96 -11.03 18.78 -7.32
C ASN A 96 -11.67 17.65 -6.54
N PHE A 97 -11.42 16.40 -6.94
CA PHE A 97 -11.87 15.21 -6.22
C PHE A 97 -11.39 15.20 -4.76
N MET A 98 -10.08 15.36 -4.53
CA MET A 98 -9.52 15.27 -3.19
C MET A 98 -10.03 16.38 -2.26
N ASN A 99 -10.21 17.60 -2.77
CA ASN A 99 -10.76 18.72 -2.00
C ASN A 99 -12.23 18.51 -1.62
N ASP A 100 -13.04 18.01 -2.55
CA ASP A 100 -14.46 17.76 -2.27
C ASP A 100 -14.63 16.57 -1.30
N MET A 101 -13.83 15.52 -1.44
CA MET A 101 -13.81 14.43 -0.46
C MET A 101 -13.35 14.91 0.92
N ALA A 102 -12.36 15.81 1.00
CA ALA A 102 -11.92 16.39 2.26
C ALA A 102 -13.04 17.19 2.95
N LYS A 103 -13.85 17.96 2.21
CA LYS A 103 -15.02 18.67 2.76
C LYS A 103 -16.06 17.71 3.34
N LEU A 104 -16.19 16.53 2.75
CA LEU A 104 -17.11 15.47 3.20
C LEU A 104 -16.56 14.61 4.35
N GLY A 105 -15.33 14.85 4.82
CA GLY A 105 -14.70 14.00 5.83
C GLY A 105 -14.21 12.65 5.30
N VAL A 106 -14.09 12.51 3.98
CA VAL A 106 -13.75 11.26 3.29
C VAL A 106 -12.26 11.19 2.99
N TYR A 107 -11.65 10.11 3.48
CA TYR A 107 -10.28 9.72 3.16
C TYR A 107 -10.23 8.78 1.95
N VAL A 108 -9.09 8.74 1.27
CA VAL A 108 -8.95 8.04 -0.01
C VAL A 108 -7.77 7.08 0.02
N MET A 109 -8.01 5.83 -0.32
CA MET A 109 -6.96 4.86 -0.66
C MET A 109 -6.74 4.82 -2.16
N VAL A 110 -5.50 4.94 -2.61
CA VAL A 110 -5.16 4.98 -4.03
C VAL A 110 -4.30 3.80 -4.45
N SER A 111 -4.53 3.27 -5.64
CA SER A 111 -3.69 2.22 -6.23
C SER A 111 -2.36 2.78 -6.73
N ALA A 112 -1.26 2.11 -6.39
CA ALA A 112 0.08 2.33 -6.94
C ALA A 112 0.52 1.18 -7.86
N SER A 113 -0.42 0.49 -8.50
CA SER A 113 -0.13 -0.43 -9.62
C SER A 113 -0.96 -0.03 -10.84
N PRO A 114 -0.34 0.19 -12.02
CA PRO A 114 -1.08 0.48 -13.24
C PRO A 114 -1.76 -0.79 -13.79
N ASP A 115 -2.59 -0.61 -14.82
CA ASP A 115 -3.17 -1.68 -15.63
C ASP A 115 -2.75 -1.52 -17.11
N ASN A 116 -2.98 -2.54 -17.94
CA ASN A 116 -2.71 -2.52 -19.37
C ASN A 116 -3.76 -1.71 -20.15
N ASP A 117 -3.77 -0.41 -19.88
CA ASP A 117 -4.68 0.55 -20.49
C ASP A 117 -3.90 1.79 -20.97
N VAL A 118 -4.30 2.36 -22.11
CA VAL A 118 -3.69 3.58 -22.67
C VAL A 118 -3.77 4.76 -21.69
N TYR A 119 -4.75 4.76 -20.79
CA TYR A 119 -4.90 5.75 -19.74
C TYR A 119 -3.63 5.93 -18.89
N TYR A 120 -2.83 4.89 -18.69
CA TYR A 120 -1.60 4.94 -17.87
C TYR A 120 -0.37 5.45 -18.64
N GLY A 121 -0.52 5.82 -19.92
CA GLY A 121 0.57 6.34 -20.75
C GLY A 121 1.76 5.38 -20.82
N LYS A 122 2.96 5.87 -20.51
CA LYS A 122 4.19 5.06 -20.53
C LYS A 122 4.23 3.94 -19.48
N TYR A 123 3.34 3.96 -18.48
CA TYR A 123 3.32 2.98 -17.38
C TYR A 123 2.41 1.78 -17.63
N ARG A 124 1.64 1.75 -18.74
CA ARG A 124 0.63 0.72 -19.01
C ARG A 124 1.13 -0.73 -18.98
N TYR A 125 2.42 -0.95 -19.19
CA TYR A 125 3.02 -2.29 -19.15
C TYR A 125 3.90 -2.53 -17.92
N SER A 126 3.94 -1.58 -16.98
CA SER A 126 4.78 -1.63 -15.79
C SER A 126 4.02 -2.18 -14.59
N THR A 127 3.28 -3.29 -14.78
CA THR A 127 2.52 -3.94 -13.71
C THR A 127 3.37 -5.01 -13.00
N ILE A 128 2.96 -5.41 -11.79
CA ILE A 128 3.55 -6.61 -11.18
C ILE A 128 3.07 -7.84 -11.94
N THR A 129 3.95 -8.43 -12.74
CA THR A 129 3.61 -9.59 -13.57
C THR A 129 3.59 -10.85 -12.73
N LYS A 130 2.39 -11.39 -12.44
CA LYS A 130 2.18 -12.53 -11.51
C LYS A 130 3.04 -13.77 -11.80
N LYS A 131 3.37 -14.02 -13.07
CA LYS A 131 4.10 -15.22 -13.53
C LYS A 131 5.63 -15.08 -13.55
N LEU A 132 6.16 -13.88 -13.29
CA LEU A 132 7.59 -13.62 -13.29
C LEU A 132 8.11 -13.53 -11.86
N SER A 133 9.39 -13.87 -11.67
CA SER A 133 10.10 -13.64 -10.42
C SER A 133 10.95 -12.36 -10.51
N CYS A 134 11.52 -11.94 -9.39
CA CYS A 134 12.33 -10.71 -9.37
C CYS A 134 13.64 -10.82 -10.15
N SER A 135 14.22 -12.02 -10.24
CA SER A 135 15.56 -12.25 -10.77
C SER A 135 15.71 -12.01 -12.28
N GLY A 136 14.61 -11.76 -13.00
CA GLY A 136 14.61 -11.61 -14.45
C GLY A 136 15.03 -12.89 -15.19
N LYS A 137 14.97 -12.88 -16.52
CA LYS A 137 15.50 -13.99 -17.31
C LYS A 137 17.02 -13.90 -17.34
N VAL A 138 17.69 -14.96 -16.87
CA VAL A 138 19.15 -15.06 -16.96
C VAL A 138 19.51 -15.69 -18.30
N SER A 139 20.23 -14.96 -19.13
CA SER A 139 20.94 -15.48 -20.29
C SER A 139 22.41 -15.71 -19.95
N SER A 140 23.02 -16.73 -20.56
CA SER A 140 24.45 -17.03 -20.39
C SER A 140 25.08 -17.16 -21.76
N GLY A 141 26.09 -16.31 -22.03
CA GLY A 141 26.93 -16.37 -23.23
C GLY A 141 28.36 -16.01 -22.85
N ASP A 142 29.35 -16.72 -23.42
CA ASP A 142 30.79 -16.52 -23.17
C ASP A 142 31.21 -16.49 -21.67
N GLY A 143 30.48 -17.21 -20.81
CA GLY A 143 30.74 -17.25 -19.37
C GLY A 143 30.21 -16.04 -18.57
N ALA A 144 29.61 -15.04 -19.22
CA ALA A 144 28.93 -13.93 -18.56
C ALA A 144 27.44 -14.24 -18.38
N LYS A 145 26.93 -14.05 -17.15
CA LYS A 145 25.49 -14.07 -16.86
C LYS A 145 24.93 -12.67 -17.09
N THR A 146 23.97 -12.56 -18.00
CA THR A 146 23.20 -11.32 -18.24
C THR A 146 21.78 -11.52 -17.73
N VAL A 147 21.31 -10.60 -16.89
CA VAL A 147 19.92 -10.59 -16.40
C VAL A 147 19.13 -9.62 -17.25
N ASP A 148 18.09 -10.12 -17.91
CA ASP A 148 17.11 -9.26 -18.56
C ASP A 148 16.15 -8.69 -17.51
N GLN A 149 16.39 -7.43 -17.12
CA GLN A 149 15.53 -6.70 -16.19
C GLN A 149 14.27 -6.13 -16.84
N THR A 150 14.07 -6.33 -18.15
CA THR A 150 12.78 -6.05 -18.80
C THR A 150 11.79 -7.20 -18.61
N GLU A 151 12.27 -8.41 -18.31
CA GLU A 151 11.46 -9.62 -18.03
C GLU A 151 11.40 -9.95 -16.53
N THR A 152 11.14 -8.95 -15.68
CA THR A 152 10.99 -9.10 -14.22
C THR A 152 9.58 -8.76 -13.76
N CYS A 153 9.12 -9.33 -12.64
CA CYS A 153 7.84 -8.91 -12.05
C CYS A 153 7.87 -7.50 -11.43
N TYR A 154 9.03 -6.86 -11.30
CA TYR A 154 9.15 -5.53 -10.73
C TYR A 154 10.03 -4.63 -11.60
N PRO A 155 9.48 -3.99 -12.65
CA PRO A 155 10.24 -3.12 -13.53
C PRO A 155 10.52 -1.75 -12.88
N ALA A 156 11.62 -1.09 -13.24
CA ALA A 156 11.99 0.22 -12.67
C ALA A 156 10.93 1.33 -12.91
N LEU A 157 10.21 1.26 -14.04
CA LEU A 157 9.08 2.16 -14.31
C LEU A 157 7.92 2.01 -13.31
N LEU A 158 7.73 0.84 -12.70
CA LEU A 158 6.74 0.66 -11.63
C LEU A 158 7.17 1.42 -10.37
N LEU A 159 8.45 1.44 -10.04
CA LEU A 159 8.95 2.25 -8.93
C LEU A 159 8.74 3.75 -9.17
N GLU A 160 9.04 4.24 -10.38
CA GLU A 160 8.75 5.64 -10.75
C GLU A 160 7.25 5.93 -10.60
N TYR A 161 6.39 5.02 -11.10
CA TYR A 161 4.94 5.15 -10.99
C TYR A 161 4.51 5.31 -9.53
N GLY A 162 4.88 4.39 -8.63
CA GLY A 162 4.51 4.46 -7.22
C GLY A 162 4.99 5.73 -6.52
N LYS A 163 6.24 6.14 -6.76
CA LYS A 163 6.78 7.38 -6.20
C LYS A 163 6.00 8.61 -6.68
N LYS A 164 5.59 8.65 -7.96
CA LYS A 164 4.75 9.76 -8.47
C LYS A 164 3.34 9.74 -7.91
N ILE A 165 2.74 8.56 -7.71
CA ILE A 165 1.45 8.45 -7.01
C ILE A 165 1.58 9.02 -5.59
N ILE A 166 2.60 8.61 -4.83
CA ILE A 166 2.84 9.15 -3.49
C ILE A 166 3.10 10.66 -3.55
N GLN A 167 3.94 11.14 -4.46
CA GLN A 167 4.22 12.57 -4.64
C GLN A 167 2.94 13.38 -4.90
N ASN A 168 2.04 12.87 -5.75
CA ASN A 168 0.80 13.54 -6.10
C ASN A 168 -0.21 13.51 -4.96
N PHE A 169 -0.30 12.43 -4.19
CA PHE A 169 -1.36 12.25 -3.20
C PHE A 169 -0.93 12.61 -1.76
N ALA A 170 0.36 12.59 -1.42
CA ALA A 170 0.83 12.92 -0.07
C ALA A 170 0.52 14.37 0.34
N GLN A 171 0.33 15.27 -0.64
CA GLN A 171 -0.03 16.67 -0.41
C GLN A 171 -1.42 16.87 0.23
N TYR A 172 -2.30 15.87 0.11
CA TYR A 172 -3.66 15.93 0.65
C TYR A 172 -3.73 15.19 1.98
N ASP A 173 -4.23 15.85 3.02
CA ASP A 173 -4.35 15.24 4.35
C ASP A 173 -5.31 14.05 4.36
N ASN A 174 -6.30 14.05 3.45
CA ASN A 174 -7.27 12.98 3.31
C ASN A 174 -6.78 11.79 2.46
N THR A 175 -5.52 11.73 2.04
CA THR A 175 -4.97 10.46 1.54
C THR A 175 -4.76 9.50 2.71
N LEU A 176 -5.52 8.39 2.76
CA LEU A 176 -5.46 7.39 3.82
C LEU A 176 -4.20 6.52 3.70
N GLY A 177 -3.90 6.09 2.48
CA GLY A 177 -2.83 5.16 2.19
C GLY A 177 -2.80 4.74 0.72
N VAL A 178 -1.82 3.92 0.38
CA VAL A 178 -1.54 3.49 -0.99
C VAL A 178 -1.61 1.99 -1.08
N VAL A 179 -2.49 1.46 -1.94
CA VAL A 179 -2.55 0.02 -2.25
C VAL A 179 -1.50 -0.30 -3.30
N VAL A 180 -0.41 -0.94 -2.90
CA VAL A 180 0.75 -1.19 -3.76
C VAL A 180 0.54 -2.32 -4.77
N ALA A 181 -0.34 -3.26 -4.44
CA ALA A 181 -0.65 -4.39 -5.29
C ALA A 181 -2.00 -5.02 -4.89
N ASN A 182 -2.74 -5.52 -5.87
CA ASN A 182 -4.05 -6.12 -5.72
C ASN A 182 -4.05 -7.56 -6.24
N GLU A 183 -4.29 -8.53 -5.36
CA GLU A 183 -4.48 -9.95 -5.65
C GLU A 183 -3.36 -10.60 -6.49
N ILE A 184 -2.13 -10.09 -6.38
CA ILE A 184 -0.98 -10.62 -7.10
C ILE A 184 -0.69 -12.06 -6.68
N MET A 185 -0.72 -12.31 -5.38
CA MET A 185 -0.47 -13.62 -4.76
C MET A 185 -1.77 -14.41 -4.55
N GLN A 186 -2.64 -14.43 -5.56
CA GLN A 186 -3.89 -15.22 -5.51
C GLN A 186 -3.63 -16.68 -5.87
N ALA A 187 -2.89 -16.90 -6.97
CA ALA A 187 -2.67 -18.24 -7.52
C ALA A 187 -1.42 -18.92 -6.96
N ASP A 188 -0.33 -18.20 -6.74
CA ASP A 188 0.92 -18.67 -6.14
C ASP A 188 1.76 -17.49 -5.61
N LEU A 189 2.96 -17.78 -5.08
CA LEU A 189 3.88 -16.80 -4.48
C LEU A 189 5.03 -16.37 -5.42
N THR A 190 4.97 -16.67 -6.73
CA THR A 190 6.07 -16.38 -7.67
C THR A 190 6.49 -14.91 -7.66
N ALA A 191 5.51 -13.99 -7.64
CA ALA A 191 5.72 -12.55 -7.63
C ALA A 191 5.79 -11.93 -6.22
N ALA A 192 5.84 -12.75 -5.16
CA ALA A 192 5.81 -12.28 -3.77
C ALA A 192 6.99 -11.35 -3.42
N SER A 193 8.21 -11.75 -3.80
CA SER A 193 9.41 -10.93 -3.65
C SER A 193 9.31 -9.55 -4.33
N CYS A 194 8.63 -9.45 -5.48
CA CYS A 194 8.42 -8.19 -6.19
C CYS A 194 7.49 -7.23 -5.44
N VAL A 195 6.39 -7.76 -4.88
CA VAL A 195 5.49 -6.94 -4.04
C VAL A 195 6.25 -6.42 -2.83
N LYS A 196 7.03 -7.26 -2.17
CA LYS A 196 7.82 -6.85 -1.00
C LYS A 196 8.87 -5.78 -1.34
N ALA A 197 9.68 -5.99 -2.37
CA ALA A 197 10.70 -5.01 -2.75
C ALA A 197 10.09 -3.68 -3.21
N TYR A 198 8.94 -3.70 -3.90
CA TYR A 198 8.25 -2.47 -4.28
C TYR A 198 7.81 -1.66 -3.05
N VAL A 199 7.28 -2.32 -2.02
CA VAL A 199 6.93 -1.67 -0.75
C VAL A 199 8.17 -1.09 -0.07
N ALA A 200 9.26 -1.87 -0.01
CA ALA A 200 10.51 -1.45 0.63
C ALA A 200 11.09 -0.21 -0.05
N ASP A 201 11.18 -0.20 -1.38
CA ASP A 201 11.69 0.94 -2.15
C ASP A 201 10.82 2.20 -1.94
N LEU A 202 9.49 2.07 -1.96
CA LEU A 202 8.59 3.20 -1.70
C LEU A 202 8.72 3.73 -0.27
N LYS A 203 8.86 2.86 0.74
CA LYS A 203 9.07 3.28 2.12
C LYS A 203 10.43 3.95 2.32
N ASN A 204 11.49 3.37 1.78
CA ASN A 204 12.83 3.93 1.83
C ASN A 204 12.87 5.32 1.19
N TRP A 205 12.22 5.49 0.04
CA TRP A 205 12.10 6.78 -0.62
C TRP A 205 11.35 7.81 0.23
N MET A 206 10.21 7.45 0.84
CA MET A 206 9.48 8.35 1.73
C MET A 206 10.27 8.69 3.00
N ALA A 207 10.96 7.73 3.60
CA ALA A 207 11.76 7.92 4.80
C ALA A 207 12.96 8.86 4.53
N ALA A 208 13.67 8.65 3.42
CA ALA A 208 14.73 9.56 2.97
C ALA A 208 14.23 10.99 2.75
N ASN A 209 12.94 11.14 2.41
CA ASN A 209 12.28 12.41 2.19
C ASN A 209 11.35 12.83 3.34
N GLY A 210 11.47 12.29 4.56
CA GLY A 210 10.49 12.54 5.63
C GLY A 210 10.37 14.02 6.06
N LYS A 211 11.39 14.84 5.80
CA LYS A 211 11.33 16.31 5.96
C LYS A 211 10.55 17.04 4.85
N LYS A 212 10.17 16.34 3.80
CA LYS A 212 9.51 16.86 2.59
C LYS A 212 8.18 16.18 2.29
N THR A 213 7.95 14.97 2.78
CA THR A 213 6.69 14.24 2.62
C THR A 213 6.42 13.44 3.88
N ARG A 214 5.14 13.15 4.16
CA ARG A 214 4.79 12.13 5.15
C ARG A 214 5.05 10.72 4.62
N ILE A 215 5.21 9.78 5.54
CA ILE A 215 5.23 8.35 5.23
C ILE A 215 3.77 7.88 5.16
N LEU A 216 3.27 7.70 3.94
CA LEU A 216 1.93 7.16 3.71
C LEU A 216 1.89 5.67 4.08
N PRO A 217 0.82 5.19 4.73
CA PRO A 217 0.61 3.75 4.93
C PRO A 217 0.57 3.02 3.59
N LEU A 218 1.39 1.96 3.46
CA LEU A 218 1.38 1.10 2.28
C LEU A 218 0.59 -0.18 2.56
N ALA A 219 -0.33 -0.51 1.65
CA ALA A 219 -1.27 -1.62 1.80
C ALA A 219 -1.09 -2.66 0.70
N TYR A 220 -1.21 -3.94 1.06
CA TYR A 220 -1.41 -5.02 0.09
C TYR A 220 -2.86 -5.49 0.17
N ALA A 221 -3.54 -5.62 -0.98
CA ALA A 221 -4.87 -6.21 -1.06
C ALA A 221 -4.80 -7.66 -1.53
N ALA A 222 -5.15 -8.59 -0.65
CA ALA A 222 -5.11 -10.02 -0.88
C ALA A 222 -6.46 -10.55 -1.33
N ALA A 223 -6.46 -11.42 -2.33
CA ALA A 223 -7.62 -12.28 -2.59
C ALA A 223 -7.81 -13.24 -1.41
N ASP A 224 -9.06 -13.47 -1.00
CA ASP A 224 -9.45 -14.54 -0.08
C ASP A 224 -9.45 -15.91 -0.76
N SER A 225 -8.30 -16.32 -1.29
CA SER A 225 -8.13 -17.60 -1.95
C SER A 225 -6.72 -18.13 -1.77
N SER A 226 -6.64 -19.46 -1.62
CA SER A 226 -5.39 -20.23 -1.71
C SER A 226 -5.21 -20.96 -3.02
N ASN A 227 -6.22 -21.01 -3.89
CA ASN A 227 -6.20 -21.78 -5.13
C ASN A 227 -5.61 -23.20 -4.94
N ASP A 228 -6.02 -23.86 -3.85
CA ASP A 228 -5.56 -25.18 -3.39
C ASP A 228 -4.04 -25.33 -3.17
N LYS A 229 -3.29 -24.22 -3.08
CA LYS A 229 -1.84 -24.24 -2.82
C LYS A 229 -1.46 -24.72 -1.43
N VAL A 230 -2.36 -24.56 -0.47
CA VAL A 230 -2.25 -25.07 0.89
C VAL A 230 -3.61 -25.61 1.33
N SER A 231 -3.59 -26.60 2.22
CA SER A 231 -4.79 -27.29 2.71
C SER A 231 -5.72 -26.39 3.53
N ASN A 232 -5.17 -25.34 4.15
CA ASN A 232 -5.92 -24.35 4.90
C ASN A 232 -5.68 -22.96 4.31
N ALA A 233 -6.73 -22.34 3.76
CA ALA A 233 -6.64 -21.01 3.18
C ALA A 233 -6.23 -19.92 4.20
N ASP A 234 -6.51 -20.10 5.48
CA ASP A 234 -6.10 -19.16 6.53
C ASP A 234 -4.58 -19.17 6.72
N ASP A 235 -3.97 -20.36 6.68
CA ASP A 235 -2.51 -20.49 6.74
C ASP A 235 -1.85 -19.76 5.56
N TYR A 236 -2.51 -19.70 4.40
CA TYR A 236 -1.99 -18.95 3.26
C TYR A 236 -1.94 -17.44 3.50
N HIS A 237 -2.96 -16.87 4.14
CA HIS A 237 -2.94 -15.48 4.54
C HIS A 237 -1.82 -15.22 5.54
N VAL A 238 -1.62 -16.11 6.52
CA VAL A 238 -0.54 -15.99 7.51
C VAL A 238 0.83 -16.04 6.83
N ILE A 239 1.06 -16.96 5.89
CA ILE A 239 2.31 -17.04 5.11
C ILE A 239 2.53 -15.76 4.29
N LYS A 240 1.48 -15.23 3.63
CA LYS A 240 1.57 -13.96 2.90
C LYS A 240 1.95 -12.80 3.83
N VAL A 241 1.33 -12.70 5.00
CA VAL A 241 1.68 -11.67 5.99
C VAL A 241 3.12 -11.83 6.45
N GLN A 242 3.53 -13.03 6.88
CA GLN A 242 4.90 -13.31 7.32
C GLN A 242 5.93 -12.98 6.24
N GLY A 243 5.65 -13.35 4.99
CA GLY A 243 6.52 -13.04 3.86
C GLY A 243 6.57 -11.55 3.53
N LEU A 244 5.43 -10.85 3.54
CA LEU A 244 5.42 -9.40 3.32
C LEU A 244 6.16 -8.65 4.44
N LEU A 245 6.17 -9.18 5.66
CA LEU A 245 6.83 -8.61 6.85
C LEU A 245 8.24 -9.13 7.11
N CYS A 246 8.73 -10.15 6.39
CA CYS A 246 9.99 -10.81 6.72
C CYS A 246 11.19 -9.84 6.64
N GLY A 247 12.24 -10.09 7.42
CA GLY A 247 13.47 -9.29 7.39
C GLY A 247 13.35 -7.88 7.96
N ASP A 248 12.16 -7.45 8.35
CA ASP A 248 11.91 -6.10 8.86
C ASP A 248 11.70 -6.12 10.39
N LYS A 249 11.68 -4.94 11.00
CA LYS A 249 11.47 -4.75 12.43
C LYS A 249 10.44 -3.65 12.68
N MET A 250 9.37 -4.00 13.37
CA MET A 250 8.45 -3.00 13.90
C MET A 250 9.17 -2.17 14.97
N THR A 251 9.24 -0.86 14.75
CA THR A 251 9.77 0.12 15.70
C THR A 251 8.72 1.19 15.91
N ASP A 252 8.37 1.48 17.16
CA ASP A 252 7.39 2.52 17.51
C ASP A 252 6.03 2.39 16.78
N GLY A 253 5.63 1.13 16.52
CA GLY A 253 4.37 0.83 15.84
C GLY A 253 4.39 1.07 14.33
N MET A 254 5.56 1.17 13.70
CA MET A 254 5.69 1.25 12.23
C MET A 254 6.69 0.22 11.70
N MET A 255 6.38 -0.37 10.56
CA MET A 255 7.33 -1.21 9.79
C MET A 255 8.28 -0.29 9.00
N ALA A 256 9.56 -0.63 8.88
CA ALA A 256 10.51 0.21 8.15
C ALA A 256 10.45 0.01 6.63
N GLU A 257 10.23 -1.22 6.18
CA GLU A 257 10.32 -1.64 4.77
C GLU A 257 9.12 -2.45 4.29
N SER A 258 8.27 -2.90 5.21
CA SER A 258 7.15 -3.80 4.92
C SER A 258 5.83 -3.05 4.90
N ILE A 259 4.77 -3.72 4.44
CA ILE A 259 3.43 -3.14 4.42
C ILE A 259 2.99 -2.71 5.83
N ASP A 260 2.13 -1.70 5.89
CA ASP A 260 1.48 -1.25 7.12
C ASP A 260 0.07 -1.82 7.28
N ILE A 261 -0.57 -2.14 6.15
CA ILE A 261 -1.97 -2.59 6.10
C ILE A 261 -2.06 -3.85 5.23
N TYR A 262 -2.64 -4.92 5.79
CA TYR A 262 -3.02 -6.10 5.03
C TYR A 262 -4.53 -6.10 4.82
N LEU A 263 -4.94 -5.81 3.58
CA LEU A 263 -6.34 -5.83 3.17
C LEU A 263 -6.71 -7.22 2.66
N ILE A 264 -7.92 -7.68 2.98
CA ILE A 264 -8.51 -8.87 2.36
C ILE A 264 -9.71 -8.45 1.52
N ASN A 265 -9.74 -8.89 0.26
CA ASN A 265 -10.94 -8.85 -0.57
C ASN A 265 -11.76 -10.10 -0.23
N GLU A 266 -12.78 -9.93 0.62
CA GLU A 266 -13.51 -11.01 1.28
C GLU A 266 -14.94 -11.14 0.73
N TYR A 267 -15.37 -12.36 0.43
CA TYR A 267 -16.71 -12.63 -0.10
C TYR A 267 -17.37 -13.86 0.53
N ARG A 268 -17.10 -14.12 1.82
CA ARG A 268 -17.68 -15.24 2.59
C ARG A 268 -18.98 -14.87 3.28
N TRP A 269 -19.16 -13.62 3.68
CA TRP A 269 -20.44 -13.20 4.27
C TRP A 269 -21.47 -12.92 3.18
N CYS A 270 -22.28 -13.92 2.87
CA CYS A 270 -23.44 -13.82 1.99
C CYS A 270 -24.71 -13.49 2.80
N PRO A 271 -25.82 -13.06 2.16
CA PRO A 271 -27.08 -12.84 2.87
C PRO A 271 -27.45 -14.02 3.79
N ASP A 272 -27.98 -13.72 4.98
CA ASP A 272 -28.35 -14.67 6.03
C ASP A 272 -27.19 -15.43 6.71
N SER A 273 -25.93 -15.12 6.38
CA SER A 273 -24.76 -15.70 7.07
C SER A 273 -24.71 -15.26 8.54
N THR A 274 -24.14 -16.12 9.39
CA THR A 274 -23.78 -15.78 10.77
C THR A 274 -22.29 -15.46 10.91
N PHE A 275 -21.91 -14.80 12.02
CA PHE A 275 -20.50 -14.56 12.35
C PHE A 275 -19.70 -15.86 12.45
N ALA A 276 -20.29 -16.92 13.03
CA ALA A 276 -19.63 -18.20 13.21
C ALA A 276 -19.26 -18.85 11.87
N GLU A 277 -20.11 -18.72 10.85
CA GLU A 277 -19.90 -19.31 9.52
C GLU A 277 -18.90 -18.50 8.69
N ALA A 278 -19.00 -17.17 8.72
CA ALA A 278 -18.20 -16.32 7.85
C ALA A 278 -16.92 -15.79 8.52
N TYR A 279 -17.03 -15.12 9.67
CA TYR A 279 -15.97 -14.24 10.19
C TYR A 279 -15.20 -14.78 11.40
N LYS A 280 -15.68 -15.86 12.03
CA LYS A 280 -14.95 -16.54 13.09
C LYS A 280 -13.54 -16.97 12.67
N ARG A 281 -13.38 -17.41 11.43
CA ARG A 281 -12.07 -17.78 10.87
C ARG A 281 -11.11 -16.59 10.76
N TYR A 282 -11.62 -15.42 10.38
CA TYR A 282 -10.80 -14.22 10.23
C TYR A 282 -10.28 -13.71 11.58
N ILE A 283 -11.11 -13.79 12.63
CA ILE A 283 -10.62 -13.46 13.97
C ILE A 283 -9.64 -14.52 14.47
N ASP A 284 -9.91 -15.82 14.27
CA ASP A 284 -8.99 -16.90 14.67
C ASP A 284 -7.63 -16.79 13.96
N MET A 285 -7.64 -16.37 12.70
CA MET A 285 -6.44 -16.11 11.90
C MET A 285 -5.68 -14.89 12.42
N ALA A 286 -6.33 -13.73 12.62
CA ALA A 286 -5.66 -12.44 12.76
C ALA A 286 -5.35 -12.00 14.21
N GLN A 287 -5.81 -12.70 15.25
CA GLN A 287 -5.46 -12.30 16.62
C GLN A 287 -3.93 -12.25 16.84
N GLY A 288 -3.46 -11.23 17.56
CA GLY A 288 -2.04 -10.97 17.78
C GLY A 288 -1.25 -10.42 16.58
N ILE A 289 -1.88 -10.19 15.42
CA ILE A 289 -1.20 -9.58 14.26
C ILE A 289 -0.71 -8.15 14.61
N PRO A 290 0.54 -7.78 14.26
CA PRO A 290 1.13 -6.51 14.68
C PRO A 290 0.82 -5.33 13.75
N ILE A 291 0.27 -5.58 12.57
CA ILE A 291 -0.07 -4.58 11.55
C ILE A 291 -1.59 -4.44 11.39
N VAL A 292 -2.03 -3.39 10.70
CA VAL A 292 -3.45 -3.14 10.46
C VAL A 292 -4.01 -4.23 9.54
N VAL A 293 -5.15 -4.80 9.90
CA VAL A 293 -5.98 -5.61 8.99
C VAL A 293 -7.35 -4.97 8.78
N ALA A 294 -7.84 -5.00 7.55
CA ALA A 294 -9.16 -4.51 7.17
C ALA A 294 -9.66 -5.25 5.93
N PHE A 295 -10.94 -5.10 5.60
CA PHE A 295 -11.47 -5.60 4.33
C PHE A 295 -11.27 -4.56 3.23
N GLY A 296 -10.45 -4.92 2.23
CA GLY A 296 -10.24 -4.09 1.05
C GLY A 296 -11.46 -4.06 0.14
N GLU A 297 -12.23 -5.15 0.16
CA GLU A 297 -13.53 -5.36 -0.48
C GLU A 297 -14.35 -6.29 0.42
N TYR A 298 -15.65 -6.05 0.56
CA TYR A 298 -16.59 -7.02 1.13
C TYR A 298 -17.99 -6.93 0.51
N GLY A 299 -18.75 -8.01 0.68
CA GLY A 299 -20.17 -8.06 0.35
C GLY A 299 -20.51 -9.12 -0.69
N CYS A 300 -20.47 -10.39 -0.29
CA CYS A 300 -20.89 -11.52 -1.14
C CYS A 300 -22.32 -11.34 -1.65
N LYS A 301 -22.55 -11.75 -2.89
CA LYS A 301 -23.89 -11.85 -3.47
C LYS A 301 -23.98 -13.10 -4.35
N THR A 302 -24.93 -13.96 -4.03
CA THR A 302 -25.08 -15.28 -4.66
C THR A 302 -26.12 -15.30 -5.78
N SER A 303 -27.04 -14.33 -5.81
CA SER A 303 -28.05 -14.20 -6.87
C SER A 303 -28.51 -12.75 -7.04
N ALA A 304 -29.14 -12.46 -8.18
CA ALA A 304 -29.76 -11.15 -8.42
C ALA A 304 -31.04 -10.92 -7.60
N SER A 305 -31.74 -11.98 -7.20
CA SER A 305 -33.01 -11.91 -6.48
C SER A 305 -32.86 -11.73 -4.96
N THR A 306 -31.67 -11.99 -4.41
CA THR A 306 -31.41 -11.88 -2.97
C THR A 306 -30.50 -10.68 -2.70
N PRO A 307 -31.05 -9.56 -2.19
CA PRO A 307 -30.26 -8.40 -1.86
C PRO A 307 -29.31 -8.67 -0.69
N ARG A 308 -28.19 -7.96 -0.66
CA ARG A 308 -27.27 -7.98 0.49
C ARG A 308 -27.92 -7.32 1.71
N ASP A 309 -27.92 -8.03 2.83
CA ASP A 309 -28.44 -7.56 4.12
C ASP A 309 -27.41 -6.72 4.90
N TRP A 310 -26.13 -6.93 4.58
CA TRP A 310 -24.96 -6.43 5.28
C TRP A 310 -24.97 -6.74 6.78
N GLY A 311 -25.33 -7.98 7.13
CA GLY A 311 -25.40 -8.46 8.51
C GLY A 311 -24.06 -8.39 9.28
N MET A 312 -22.93 -8.25 8.57
CA MET A 312 -21.60 -8.15 9.16
C MET A 312 -21.29 -6.76 9.77
N ILE A 313 -21.96 -5.69 9.32
CA ILE A 313 -21.65 -4.30 9.72
C ILE A 313 -21.54 -4.08 11.24
N PRO A 314 -22.41 -4.61 12.13
CA PRO A 314 -22.22 -4.44 13.57
C PRO A 314 -20.88 -5.01 14.06
N TYR A 315 -20.41 -6.13 13.50
CA TYR A 315 -19.13 -6.75 13.85
C TYR A 315 -17.92 -5.94 13.38
N LEU A 316 -18.08 -5.03 12.41
CA LEU A 316 -17.00 -4.18 11.91
C LEU A 316 -16.79 -2.90 12.72
N TYR A 317 -17.82 -2.44 13.43
CA TYR A 317 -17.83 -1.07 13.99
C TYR A 317 -18.22 -0.98 15.46
N GLN A 318 -18.94 -1.95 16.03
CA GLN A 318 -19.27 -1.88 17.46
C GLN A 318 -18.08 -2.23 18.36
N GLU A 319 -18.24 -1.98 19.66
CA GLU A 319 -17.24 -2.26 20.68
C GLU A 319 -16.77 -3.73 20.67
N PRO A 320 -15.49 -4.02 21.00
CA PRO A 320 -14.94 -5.38 20.96
C PRO A 320 -15.78 -6.43 21.70
N ALA A 321 -16.35 -6.07 22.86
CA ALA A 321 -17.19 -6.96 23.66
C ALA A 321 -18.51 -7.37 22.97
N LYS A 322 -18.97 -6.62 21.97
CA LYS A 322 -20.18 -6.89 21.17
C LYS A 322 -19.87 -7.57 19.84
N THR A 323 -18.58 -7.74 19.51
CA THR A 323 -18.14 -8.16 18.18
C THR A 323 -17.21 -9.37 18.23
N GLU A 324 -17.23 -10.18 19.29
CA GLU A 324 -16.31 -11.32 19.44
C GLU A 324 -14.82 -10.89 19.34
N MET A 325 -14.51 -9.69 19.85
CA MET A 325 -13.21 -9.02 19.71
C MET A 325 -12.80 -8.67 18.28
N PHE A 326 -13.71 -8.79 17.29
CA PHE A 326 -13.41 -8.52 15.89
C PHE A 326 -12.85 -7.11 15.70
N THR A 327 -13.50 -6.11 16.29
CA THR A 327 -13.06 -4.71 16.14
C THR A 327 -11.86 -4.33 17.00
N ALA A 328 -11.38 -5.20 17.89
CA ALA A 328 -10.06 -5.03 18.53
C ALA A 328 -8.90 -5.37 17.58
N VAL A 329 -9.17 -6.17 16.54
CA VAL A 329 -8.18 -6.65 15.57
C VAL A 329 -8.36 -6.00 14.21
N TRP A 330 -9.59 -5.93 13.72
CA TRP A 330 -9.93 -5.44 12.38
C TRP A 330 -10.30 -3.95 12.39
N SER A 331 -9.94 -3.27 11.31
CA SER A 331 -10.09 -1.82 11.15
C SER A 331 -11.17 -1.45 10.13
N GLY A 332 -12.25 -2.25 10.06
CA GLY A 332 -13.39 -2.02 9.18
C GLY A 332 -13.16 -2.52 7.74
N GLY A 333 -13.78 -1.88 6.76
CA GLY A 333 -13.57 -2.20 5.36
C GLY A 333 -14.40 -1.41 4.35
N LEU A 334 -14.37 -1.87 3.10
CA LEU A 334 -14.98 -1.19 1.96
C LEU A 334 -15.95 -2.10 1.20
N ALA A 335 -17.22 -1.70 1.09
CA ALA A 335 -18.24 -2.42 0.33
C ALA A 335 -17.89 -2.43 -1.16
N TYR A 336 -18.06 -3.59 -1.82
CA TYR A 336 -17.77 -3.78 -3.24
C TYR A 336 -19.03 -4.09 -4.06
N SER A 337 -19.30 -3.49 -5.21
CA SER A 337 -18.63 -2.36 -5.87
C SER A 337 -19.56 -1.14 -5.91
N TYR A 338 -19.04 0.06 -6.22
CA TYR A 338 -19.92 1.20 -6.48
C TYR A 338 -20.79 0.94 -7.71
N GLY A 339 -20.18 0.72 -8.87
CA GLY A 339 -20.89 0.61 -10.15
C GLY A 339 -20.34 -0.47 -11.06
N GLU A 340 -20.63 -0.36 -12.36
CA GLU A 340 -20.38 -1.39 -13.38
C GLU A 340 -19.01 -1.27 -14.07
N ALA A 341 -18.22 -0.24 -13.77
CA ALA A 341 -16.90 -0.04 -14.37
C ALA A 341 -15.97 -1.24 -14.15
N LYS A 342 -15.31 -1.68 -15.23
CA LYS A 342 -14.39 -2.83 -15.29
C LYS A 342 -15.01 -4.17 -14.85
N LEU A 343 -16.33 -4.25 -14.72
CA LEU A 343 -17.04 -5.47 -14.40
C LEU A 343 -17.65 -6.12 -15.65
N SER A 344 -17.85 -7.44 -15.56
CA SER A 344 -18.62 -8.15 -16.58
C SER A 344 -20.09 -7.70 -16.55
N PRO A 345 -20.80 -7.71 -17.69
CA PRO A 345 -22.20 -7.28 -17.75
C PRO A 345 -23.16 -8.10 -16.87
N ASP A 346 -22.77 -9.32 -16.49
CA ASP A 346 -23.50 -10.23 -15.61
C ASP A 346 -23.07 -10.16 -14.13
N SER A 347 -22.17 -9.23 -13.78
CA SER A 347 -21.72 -9.04 -12.40
C SER A 347 -22.87 -8.68 -11.47
N LEU A 348 -22.92 -9.34 -10.31
CA LEU A 348 -23.97 -9.12 -9.29
C LEU A 348 -23.63 -7.98 -8.32
N PHE A 349 -22.36 -7.58 -8.25
CA PHE A 349 -21.79 -6.71 -7.22
C PHE A 349 -22.14 -5.21 -7.32
N PRO A 350 -22.41 -4.60 -8.49
CA PRO A 350 -22.69 -3.18 -8.59
C PRO A 350 -23.83 -2.74 -7.66
N MET A 351 -23.54 -1.79 -6.78
CA MET A 351 -24.55 -1.16 -5.94
C MET A 351 -25.38 -0.14 -6.72
N PHE A 352 -24.82 0.41 -7.79
CA PHE A 352 -25.47 1.28 -8.76
C PHE A 352 -25.35 0.67 -10.16
N THR A 353 -26.41 0.80 -10.97
CA THR A 353 -26.43 0.30 -12.36
C THR A 353 -26.81 1.37 -13.38
N GLY A 354 -26.73 1.02 -14.67
CA GLY A 354 -27.10 1.89 -15.78
C GLY A 354 -26.02 2.91 -16.17
N GLY A 355 -24.76 2.62 -15.85
CA GLY A 355 -23.60 3.43 -16.23
C GLY A 355 -22.74 2.75 -17.28
N SER A 356 -21.57 3.34 -17.51
CA SER A 356 -20.55 2.79 -18.40
C SER A 356 -19.79 1.64 -17.71
N THR A 357 -19.45 0.61 -18.48
CA THR A 357 -18.48 -0.43 -18.08
C THR A 357 -17.04 0.00 -18.34
N ASP A 358 -16.82 1.01 -19.18
CA ASP A 358 -15.56 1.74 -19.25
C ASP A 358 -15.46 2.70 -18.05
N PHE A 359 -14.37 2.58 -17.30
CA PHE A 359 -14.07 3.38 -16.12
C PHE A 359 -13.82 4.87 -16.43
N LEU A 360 -13.56 5.23 -17.69
CA LEU A 360 -13.46 6.62 -18.16
C LEU A 360 -14.81 7.23 -18.55
N GLY A 361 -15.87 6.41 -18.55
CA GLY A 361 -17.22 6.83 -18.93
C GLY A 361 -18.07 7.32 -17.75
N GLU A 362 -19.36 7.50 -18.02
CA GLU A 362 -20.35 7.96 -17.03
C GLU A 362 -20.59 6.91 -15.93
N PRO A 363 -20.48 7.25 -14.64
CA PRO A 363 -20.75 6.33 -13.55
C PRO A 363 -22.18 5.82 -13.50
N SER A 364 -22.35 4.58 -13.01
CA SER A 364 -23.67 4.04 -12.71
C SER A 364 -24.42 4.93 -11.71
N SER A 365 -25.73 5.11 -11.95
CA SER A 365 -26.57 6.08 -11.25
C SER A 365 -27.81 5.49 -10.60
N LYS A 366 -28.27 4.30 -11.02
CA LYS A 366 -29.52 3.70 -10.51
C LYS A 366 -29.23 2.89 -9.25
N PRO A 367 -29.70 3.30 -8.06
CA PRO A 367 -29.41 2.58 -6.82
C PRO A 367 -30.10 1.21 -6.79
N SER A 368 -29.40 0.22 -6.28
CA SER A 368 -29.95 -1.11 -6.00
C SER A 368 -30.54 -1.22 -4.59
N LYS A 369 -31.23 -2.33 -4.34
CA LYS A 369 -31.67 -2.69 -2.97
C LYS A 369 -30.49 -2.95 -2.04
N ASP A 370 -29.36 -3.44 -2.57
CA ASP A 370 -28.12 -3.63 -1.79
C ASP A 370 -27.64 -2.30 -1.21
N TYR A 371 -27.59 -1.25 -2.03
CA TYR A 371 -27.18 0.08 -1.60
C TYR A 371 -28.11 0.62 -0.50
N SER A 372 -29.42 0.47 -0.69
CA SER A 372 -30.42 0.91 0.29
C SER A 372 -30.22 0.21 1.65
N ASN A 373 -29.89 -1.08 1.63
CA ASN A 373 -29.62 -1.84 2.85
C ASN A 373 -28.28 -1.43 3.49
N LEU A 374 -27.23 -1.19 2.69
CA LEU A 374 -25.92 -0.71 3.19
C LEU A 374 -26.08 0.63 3.91
N LYS A 375 -26.80 1.57 3.28
CA LYS A 375 -27.08 2.89 3.84
C LYS A 375 -27.78 2.79 5.20
N ALA A 376 -28.77 1.91 5.32
CA ALA A 376 -29.47 1.67 6.58
C ALA A 376 -28.54 1.09 7.67
N GLN A 377 -27.67 0.15 7.31
CA GLN A 377 -26.72 -0.47 8.24
C GLN A 377 -25.65 0.52 8.68
N PHE A 378 -25.15 1.36 7.77
CA PHE A 378 -24.20 2.41 8.09
C PHE A 378 -24.81 3.47 9.01
N ALA A 379 -26.04 3.92 8.76
CA ALA A 379 -26.73 4.86 9.65
C ALA A 379 -27.03 4.28 11.04
N LYS A 380 -27.20 2.95 11.13
CA LYS A 380 -27.50 2.28 12.40
C LYS A 380 -26.27 2.10 13.30
N TYR A 381 -25.09 1.91 12.72
CA TYR A 381 -23.89 1.53 13.46
C TYR A 381 -22.72 2.48 13.21
N SER A 382 -22.38 3.24 14.25
CA SER A 382 -21.17 4.07 14.29
C SER A 382 -19.97 3.26 14.77
N ALA A 383 -18.77 3.63 14.31
CA ALA A 383 -17.53 3.06 14.82
C ALA A 383 -17.33 3.46 16.28
N TYR A 384 -16.98 2.49 17.13
CA TYR A 384 -16.62 2.77 18.51
C TYR A 384 -15.31 3.58 18.58
N THR A 385 -15.14 4.27 19.70
CA THR A 385 -13.96 5.11 19.97
C THR A 385 -12.94 4.36 20.81
N ASP A 386 -11.67 4.52 20.43
CA ASP A 386 -10.51 3.87 21.08
C ASP A 386 -9.32 4.81 20.90
N ASP A 387 -9.25 5.83 21.73
CA ASP A 387 -8.35 6.97 21.52
C ASP A 387 -6.91 6.60 21.89
N ALA A 388 -5.97 7.10 21.09
CA ALA A 388 -4.55 6.96 21.37
C ALA A 388 -4.17 7.70 22.66
N THR A 389 -3.24 7.11 23.42
CA THR A 389 -2.76 7.68 24.70
C THR A 389 -1.47 8.48 24.54
N TRP A 390 -1.12 8.88 23.31
CA TRP A 390 0.06 9.70 23.06
C TRP A 390 -0.16 11.16 23.47
N THR A 391 0.94 11.89 23.54
CA THR A 391 0.98 13.35 23.57
C THR A 391 1.43 13.88 22.20
N LYS A 392 1.47 15.21 22.03
CA LYS A 392 1.98 15.83 20.80
C LYS A 392 3.41 15.37 20.46
N THR A 393 4.28 15.17 21.46
CA THR A 393 5.69 14.80 21.27
C THR A 393 5.93 13.29 21.24
N THR A 394 5.05 12.48 21.82
CA THR A 394 5.23 11.01 21.87
C THR A 394 4.49 10.26 20.76
N LYS A 395 3.73 10.95 19.92
CA LYS A 395 2.93 10.36 18.84
C LYS A 395 3.72 9.42 17.93
N CYS A 396 4.96 9.74 17.57
CA CYS A 396 5.80 8.92 16.70
C CYS A 396 6.67 7.88 17.41
N SER A 397 6.62 7.85 18.74
CA SER A 397 7.31 6.86 19.59
C SER A 397 6.32 6.01 20.40
N TRP A 398 5.04 6.06 20.06
CA TRP A 398 3.97 5.37 20.77
C TRP A 398 3.35 4.31 19.88
N ALA A 399 3.05 3.14 20.44
CA ALA A 399 2.28 2.10 19.77
C ALA A 399 1.14 1.63 20.71
N PRO A 400 -0.04 1.27 20.15
CA PRO A 400 -1.09 0.67 20.96
C PRO A 400 -0.63 -0.70 21.45
N LYS A 401 -1.13 -1.09 22.63
CA LYS A 401 -0.99 -2.47 23.10
C LYS A 401 -1.83 -3.39 22.23
N LEU A 402 -1.27 -4.53 21.82
CA LEU A 402 -2.05 -5.61 21.23
C LEU A 402 -2.99 -6.19 22.28
N GLU A 403 -4.30 -6.05 22.06
CA GLU A 403 -5.34 -6.52 22.97
C GLU A 403 -5.53 -8.03 22.93
N THR A 404 -5.20 -8.65 21.79
CA THR A 404 -5.33 -10.09 21.56
C THR A 404 -3.96 -10.74 21.41
N LYS A 405 -3.90 -12.05 21.63
CA LYS A 405 -2.71 -12.88 21.42
C LYS A 405 -2.99 -13.84 20.27
N THR A 406 -1.94 -14.26 19.57
CA THR A 406 -2.03 -15.28 18.53
C THR A 406 -2.76 -16.51 19.06
N GLN A 407 -3.82 -16.90 18.35
CA GLN A 407 -4.60 -18.08 18.71
C GLN A 407 -3.77 -19.35 18.54
N PRO A 408 -3.82 -20.31 19.47
CA PRO A 408 -3.10 -21.59 19.34
C PRO A 408 -3.48 -22.39 18.10
N THR A 409 -4.70 -22.18 17.57
CA THR A 409 -5.17 -22.80 16.31
C THR A 409 -4.44 -22.25 15.08
N ASN A 410 -3.92 -21.03 15.13
CA ASN A 410 -3.02 -20.47 14.12
C ASN A 410 -1.61 -21.04 14.31
N LYS A 411 -1.39 -22.24 13.78
CA LYS A 411 -0.14 -23.00 13.93
C LYS A 411 1.06 -22.29 13.31
N VAL A 412 0.86 -21.59 12.19
CA VAL A 412 1.93 -20.91 11.46
C VAL A 412 2.45 -19.72 12.27
N ALA A 413 1.58 -18.79 12.68
CA ALA A 413 2.00 -17.62 13.46
C ALA A 413 2.45 -18.01 14.88
N THR A 414 1.86 -19.03 15.50
CA THR A 414 2.28 -19.51 16.83
C THR A 414 3.70 -20.08 16.79
N LYS A 415 4.07 -20.79 15.72
CA LYS A 415 5.39 -21.43 15.59
C LYS A 415 6.49 -20.46 15.18
N TYR A 416 6.18 -19.55 14.25
CA TYR A 416 7.21 -18.71 13.60
C TYR A 416 7.11 -17.22 13.96
N GLY A 417 6.10 -16.81 14.72
CA GLY A 417 5.80 -15.39 14.97
C GLY A 417 5.15 -14.71 13.76
N TRP A 418 4.74 -13.45 13.90
CA TRP A 418 4.16 -12.67 12.80
C TRP A 418 5.19 -12.00 11.90
N ILE A 419 6.35 -11.64 12.47
CA ILE A 419 7.46 -11.02 11.75
C ILE A 419 8.60 -12.02 11.78
N VAL A 420 8.88 -12.64 10.63
CA VAL A 420 9.95 -13.63 10.49
C VAL A 420 11.26 -12.90 10.23
N SER A 421 12.31 -13.24 10.97
CA SER A 421 13.59 -12.49 10.91
C SER A 421 14.30 -12.57 9.56
N SER A 422 14.06 -13.62 8.77
CA SER A 422 14.73 -13.86 7.49
C SER A 422 13.72 -14.13 6.39
N CYS A 423 13.90 -13.46 5.25
CA CYS A 423 13.11 -13.72 4.04
C CYS A 423 13.50 -15.00 3.29
N SER A 424 14.60 -15.64 3.72
CA SER A 424 15.03 -16.95 3.19
C SER A 424 14.40 -18.14 3.93
N ALA A 425 13.64 -17.88 5.00
CA ALA A 425 13.12 -18.93 5.88
C ALA A 425 12.20 -19.91 5.14
N ASP A 426 12.40 -21.21 5.36
CA ASP A 426 11.71 -22.26 4.60
C ASP A 426 10.19 -22.29 4.85
N ASN A 427 9.71 -21.79 6.01
CA ASN A 427 8.28 -21.70 6.29
C ASN A 427 7.54 -20.65 5.43
N LEU A 428 8.28 -19.80 4.70
CA LEU A 428 7.73 -18.81 3.79
C LEU A 428 7.53 -19.36 2.36
N LYS A 429 8.03 -20.56 2.08
CA LYS A 429 7.99 -21.20 0.75
C LYS A 429 6.86 -22.22 0.70
N ILE A 430 5.99 -22.11 -0.30
CA ILE A 430 4.97 -23.12 -0.60
C ILE A 430 5.46 -24.03 -1.72
N ALA A 431 6.10 -23.46 -2.73
CA ALA A 431 6.92 -24.14 -3.72
C ALA A 431 8.41 -23.88 -3.45
N SER A 432 9.27 -24.81 -3.84
CA SER A 432 10.73 -24.66 -3.70
C SER A 432 11.31 -23.47 -4.46
N THR A 433 10.57 -22.97 -5.47
CA THR A 433 10.93 -21.80 -6.28
C THR A 433 10.49 -20.47 -5.68
N ASP A 434 9.68 -20.48 -4.61
CA ASP A 434 9.20 -19.26 -3.98
C ASP A 434 10.36 -18.49 -3.34
N SER A 435 10.33 -17.16 -3.50
CA SER A 435 11.30 -16.24 -2.91
C SER A 435 10.59 -14.99 -2.43
N TRP A 436 11.09 -14.46 -1.31
CA TRP A 436 10.70 -13.16 -0.74
C TRP A 436 11.83 -12.12 -0.85
N ILE A 437 12.91 -12.45 -1.54
CA ILE A 437 14.08 -11.58 -1.72
C ILE A 437 14.11 -11.08 -3.17
N CYS A 438 14.23 -9.76 -3.31
CA CYS A 438 14.30 -9.07 -4.58
C CYS A 438 15.20 -7.84 -4.45
N SER A 439 16.01 -7.58 -5.46
CA SER A 439 16.86 -6.39 -5.49
C SER A 439 16.03 -5.13 -5.75
N SER A 440 16.38 -4.05 -5.05
CA SER A 440 15.84 -2.70 -5.28
C SER A 440 15.90 -2.28 -6.75
N ARG A 441 14.98 -1.39 -7.14
CA ARG A 441 15.00 -0.70 -8.45
C ARG A 441 15.44 0.76 -8.36
N GLU A 442 15.88 1.23 -7.19
CA GLU A 442 16.48 2.54 -7.01
C GLU A 442 17.71 2.72 -7.91
N GLY A 443 17.81 3.85 -8.61
CA GLY A 443 18.95 4.17 -9.48
C GLY A 443 19.08 3.30 -10.74
N VAL A 444 18.11 2.42 -11.02
CA VAL A 444 18.11 1.61 -12.26
C VAL A 444 17.73 2.49 -13.45
N VAL A 445 18.50 2.35 -14.53
CA VAL A 445 18.21 2.98 -15.84
C VAL A 445 16.92 2.39 -16.40
N CYS A 446 16.00 3.26 -16.81
CA CYS A 446 14.66 2.85 -17.24
C CYS A 446 14.18 3.54 -18.52
N THR A 447 15.05 4.33 -19.15
CA THR A 447 14.77 5.10 -20.36
C THR A 447 15.84 4.82 -21.40
N ASP A 448 15.48 4.97 -22.68
CA ASP A 448 16.37 4.68 -23.80
C ASP A 448 17.59 5.62 -23.87
N ASP A 449 17.49 6.81 -23.26
CA ASP A 449 18.58 7.80 -23.21
C ASP A 449 19.59 7.55 -22.08
N GLY A 450 19.36 6.53 -21.25
CA GLY A 450 20.24 6.16 -20.14
C GLY A 450 19.88 6.81 -18.80
N SER A 451 18.77 7.55 -18.71
CA SER A 451 18.32 8.17 -17.45
C SER A 451 17.69 7.15 -16.50
N THR A 452 17.86 7.39 -15.18
CA THR A 452 17.20 6.61 -14.12
C THR A 452 15.75 7.03 -13.94
N CYS A 453 14.97 6.16 -13.29
CA CYS A 453 13.55 6.37 -12.98
C CYS A 453 13.32 7.04 -11.62
N ASP A 454 14.33 7.73 -11.08
CA ASP A 454 14.27 8.28 -9.74
C ASP A 454 13.37 9.52 -9.69
N VAL A 455 12.51 9.58 -8.68
CA VAL A 455 11.63 10.74 -8.43
C VAL A 455 12.24 11.56 -7.31
N SER A 456 12.47 12.86 -7.56
CA SER A 456 13.01 13.78 -6.56
C SER A 456 11.96 14.76 -6.05
N LEU A 457 12.06 15.15 -4.77
CA LEU A 457 11.27 16.22 -4.18
C LEU A 457 12.13 17.48 -4.01
N SER A 458 11.81 18.52 -4.80
CA SER A 458 12.49 19.82 -4.73
C SER A 458 12.09 20.65 -3.51
N LYS A 459 10.89 20.40 -2.96
CA LYS A 459 10.32 21.08 -1.79
C LYS A 459 9.41 20.15 -1.00
N ALA A 460 9.00 20.58 0.19
CA ALA A 460 7.98 19.89 0.96
C ALA A 460 6.62 19.88 0.21
N ILE A 461 5.88 18.78 0.36
CA ILE A 461 4.56 18.55 -0.23
C ILE A 461 3.54 18.21 0.86
N GLY A 462 2.61 19.14 1.13
CA GLY A 462 1.62 19.01 2.19
C GLY A 462 2.24 18.76 3.58
N THR A 463 1.51 18.02 4.41
CA THR A 463 1.96 17.61 5.74
C THR A 463 3.13 16.63 5.64
N THR A 464 4.28 16.99 6.21
CA THR A 464 5.49 16.16 6.22
C THR A 464 5.54 15.20 7.41
N GLN A 465 6.46 14.23 7.39
CA GLN A 465 6.67 13.36 8.56
C GLN A 465 7.18 14.17 9.76
N GLU A 466 8.00 15.21 9.50
CA GLU A 466 8.46 16.14 10.53
C GLU A 466 7.29 16.92 11.15
N ASP A 467 6.31 17.39 10.37
CA ASP A 467 5.12 18.06 10.93
C ASP A 467 4.29 17.12 11.82
N ILE A 468 4.20 15.83 11.46
CA ILE A 468 3.47 14.82 12.23
C ILE A 468 4.16 14.53 13.57
N CYS A 469 5.49 14.38 13.53
CA CYS A 469 6.31 13.95 14.66
C CYS A 469 6.91 15.09 15.49
N GLY A 470 6.87 16.32 15.00
CA GLY A 470 7.53 17.50 15.55
C GLY A 470 9.03 17.59 15.21
N THR A 471 9.73 16.46 15.12
CA THR A 471 11.12 16.38 14.66
C THR A 471 11.28 15.15 13.77
N TYR A 472 12.17 15.22 12.78
CA TYR A 472 12.49 14.06 11.95
C TYR A 472 13.96 14.03 11.55
N GLU A 473 14.60 12.90 11.82
CA GLU A 473 15.95 12.61 11.36
C GLU A 473 15.92 11.50 10.32
N VAL A 474 16.52 11.77 9.16
CA VAL A 474 16.71 10.76 8.12
C VAL A 474 17.79 9.80 8.63
N LYS A 475 17.40 8.53 8.85
CA LYS A 475 18.33 7.50 9.32
C LYS A 475 19.30 7.12 8.22
N SER A 476 20.60 7.17 8.49
CA SER A 476 21.66 6.72 7.56
C SER A 476 21.80 5.19 7.58
N GLY A 477 20.74 4.47 7.21
CA GLY A 477 20.68 3.00 7.26
C GLY A 477 19.90 2.44 8.46
N GLY A 478 20.21 1.19 8.82
CA GLY A 478 19.68 0.50 9.98
C GLY A 478 18.69 -0.64 9.68
N GLY A 479 18.49 -1.01 8.42
CA GLY A 479 17.75 -2.22 8.05
C GLY A 479 18.40 -3.48 8.61
N THR A 480 17.59 -4.49 8.94
CA THR A 480 18.13 -5.77 9.43
C THR A 480 18.84 -6.48 8.28
N CYS A 481 20.00 -7.10 8.56
CA CYS A 481 20.76 -7.82 7.54
C CYS A 481 21.38 -9.10 8.10
N GLU A 482 21.57 -10.09 7.24
CA GLU A 482 22.36 -11.30 7.54
C GLU A 482 23.76 -11.19 6.94
N SER A 483 23.86 -10.53 5.78
CA SER A 483 25.02 -10.39 4.92
C SER A 483 25.12 -8.99 4.32
N THR A 484 26.31 -8.60 3.84
CA THR A 484 26.51 -7.28 3.21
C THR A 484 25.67 -7.08 1.95
N SER A 485 25.31 -8.15 1.22
CA SER A 485 24.44 -8.02 0.05
C SER A 485 23.04 -7.52 0.38
N ASP A 486 22.57 -7.70 1.62
CA ASP A 486 21.26 -7.20 2.07
C ASP A 486 21.25 -5.66 2.19
N CYS A 487 22.45 -5.03 2.25
CA CYS A 487 22.63 -3.58 2.34
C CYS A 487 22.98 -2.93 0.99
N GLY A 488 22.64 -3.60 -0.11
CA GLY A 488 22.92 -3.13 -1.46
C GLY A 488 24.42 -2.96 -1.76
N SER A 489 24.73 -2.25 -2.84
CA SER A 489 26.12 -1.94 -3.23
C SER A 489 26.74 -0.78 -2.45
N ASN A 490 25.93 -0.03 -1.68
CA ASN A 490 26.36 1.18 -0.98
C ASN A 490 26.28 1.06 0.55
N GLY A 491 26.25 -0.17 1.07
CA GLY A 491 26.17 -0.43 2.50
C GLY A 491 27.02 -1.63 2.93
N GLN A 492 27.17 -1.76 4.25
CA GLN A 492 27.81 -2.90 4.89
C GLN A 492 26.94 -3.41 6.02
N CYS A 493 26.76 -4.73 6.09
CA CYS A 493 26.08 -5.35 7.22
C CYS A 493 27.04 -5.39 8.41
N LYS A 494 26.71 -4.65 9.48
CA LYS A 494 27.54 -4.52 10.68
C LYS A 494 26.81 -5.08 11.88
N GLU A 495 27.53 -5.81 12.71
CA GLU A 495 27.02 -6.32 13.98
C GLU A 495 27.31 -5.32 15.11
N SER A 496 26.28 -4.99 15.87
CA SER A 496 26.39 -4.19 17.09
C SER A 496 25.44 -4.77 18.15
N ASN A 497 25.97 -5.05 19.34
CA ASN A 497 25.22 -5.62 20.47
C ASN A 497 24.41 -6.89 20.11
N GLY A 498 24.98 -7.78 19.29
CA GLY A 498 24.33 -9.02 18.86
C GLY A 498 23.21 -8.85 17.84
N SER A 499 23.02 -7.64 17.29
CA SER A 499 22.09 -7.38 16.19
C SER A 499 22.86 -6.88 14.97
N LYS A 500 22.55 -7.46 13.80
CA LYS A 500 23.14 -7.08 12.52
C LYS A 500 22.24 -6.08 11.80
N SER A 501 22.83 -4.97 11.36
CA SER A 501 22.11 -3.93 10.63
C SER A 501 22.97 -3.25 9.56
N CYS A 502 22.32 -2.68 8.55
CA CYS A 502 22.98 -2.01 7.44
C CYS A 502 23.54 -0.65 7.84
N SER A 503 24.82 -0.44 7.56
CA SER A 503 25.53 0.83 7.69
C SER A 503 25.86 1.38 6.29
N CYS A 504 25.28 2.52 5.95
CA CYS A 504 25.40 3.09 4.61
C CYS A 504 26.71 3.86 4.41
N LEU A 505 27.20 3.86 3.17
CA LEU A 505 28.25 4.77 2.72
C LEU A 505 27.74 6.22 2.73
N PRO A 506 28.63 7.23 2.80
CA PRO A 506 28.25 8.63 2.65
C PRO A 506 27.41 8.86 1.38
N CYS A 507 26.44 9.77 1.45
CA CYS A 507 25.44 10.05 0.41
C CYS A 507 24.34 8.99 0.20
N TYR A 508 24.29 7.94 1.02
CA TYR A 508 23.28 6.89 0.91
C TYR A 508 22.52 6.69 2.22
N THR A 509 21.23 6.41 2.08
CA THR A 509 20.25 6.22 3.15
C THR A 509 19.23 5.15 2.69
N GLY A 510 18.14 5.00 3.45
CA GLY A 510 17.24 3.85 3.33
C GLY A 510 17.80 2.66 4.07
N SER A 511 16.94 1.73 4.43
CA SER A 511 17.30 0.60 5.27
C SER A 511 18.38 -0.29 4.67
N ASP A 512 18.37 -0.41 3.35
CA ASP A 512 19.28 -1.21 2.54
C ASP A 512 20.32 -0.34 1.81
N CYS A 513 20.45 0.94 2.18
CA CYS A 513 21.40 1.88 1.57
C CYS A 513 21.23 2.09 0.06
N SER A 514 20.05 1.81 -0.49
CA SER A 514 19.75 1.98 -1.92
C SER A 514 19.45 3.42 -2.30
N VAL A 515 18.96 4.25 -1.36
CA VAL A 515 18.48 5.60 -1.65
C VAL A 515 19.61 6.60 -1.56
N LYS A 516 19.82 7.38 -2.63
CA LYS A 516 20.78 8.49 -2.63
C LYS A 516 20.21 9.69 -1.89
N ASP A 517 20.94 10.18 -0.90
CA ASP A 517 20.64 11.40 -0.16
C ASP A 517 21.86 12.34 -0.18
N ILE A 518 21.75 13.41 -0.96
CA ILE A 518 22.83 14.38 -1.12
C ILE A 518 23.06 15.18 0.18
N SER A 519 22.06 15.29 1.05
CA SER A 519 22.20 16.04 2.31
C SER A 519 23.07 15.32 3.35
N SER A 520 23.17 13.99 3.26
CA SER A 520 24.08 13.15 4.06
C SER A 520 25.41 12.85 3.37
N CYS A 521 25.64 13.41 2.17
CA CYS A 521 27.00 13.50 1.67
C CYS A 521 27.80 14.32 2.67
N ALA A 522 28.84 13.74 3.27
CA ALA A 522 29.81 14.52 4.00
C ALA A 522 30.18 15.71 3.10
N THR A 523 29.84 16.93 3.52
CA THR A 523 30.60 18.08 3.10
C THR A 523 32.02 17.70 3.47
N LEU A 524 32.86 17.36 2.49
CA LEU A 524 34.30 17.48 2.65
C LEU A 524 34.50 18.94 3.02
N SER A 525 34.46 19.24 4.32
CA SER A 525 35.05 20.47 4.80
C SER A 525 36.50 20.32 4.40
N SER A 526 36.90 21.13 3.43
CA SER A 526 38.30 21.40 3.18
C SER A 526 38.84 21.97 4.48
N SER A 527 39.30 21.09 5.36
CA SER A 527 40.09 21.50 6.50
C SER A 527 41.47 21.83 5.95
N ASP A 528 41.86 23.09 6.05
CA ASP A 528 43.20 23.56 5.71
C ASP A 528 44.31 22.89 6.58
N SER A 529 43.91 22.04 7.54
CA SER A 529 44.79 21.29 8.43
C SER A 529 44.72 19.76 8.27
N ALA A 530 44.04 19.23 7.23
CA ALA A 530 44.07 17.79 6.95
C ALA A 530 45.45 17.35 6.40
N PRO A 531 46.12 16.34 7.00
CA PRO A 531 47.44 15.90 6.55
C PRO A 531 47.38 15.35 5.12
N GLN A 532 48.19 15.92 4.23
CA GLN A 532 48.21 15.67 2.77
C GLN A 532 48.51 14.21 2.36
N THR A 533 48.87 13.34 3.30
CA THR A 533 49.27 11.95 3.03
C THR A 533 48.11 10.96 2.91
N ILE A 534 46.87 11.31 3.32
CA ILE A 534 45.71 10.40 3.23
C ILE A 534 44.95 10.52 1.89
N PHE A 535 45.08 11.63 1.17
CA PHE A 535 44.34 11.85 -0.09
C PHE A 535 44.91 11.17 -1.34
N ILE A 536 46.16 10.69 -1.30
CA ILE A 536 46.77 10.02 -2.46
C ILE A 536 46.25 8.58 -2.60
N GLY A 537 45.88 7.90 -1.50
CA GLY A 537 45.37 6.52 -1.55
C GLY A 537 43.95 6.39 -2.11
N VAL A 538 43.04 7.29 -1.73
CA VAL A 538 41.62 7.23 -2.12
C VAL A 538 41.38 7.84 -3.50
N GLY A 539 42.09 8.92 -3.85
CA GLY A 539 42.00 9.55 -5.16
C GLY A 539 42.54 8.67 -6.30
N VAL A 540 43.60 7.90 -6.03
CA VAL A 540 44.14 6.94 -6.99
C VAL A 540 43.21 5.73 -7.14
N PHE A 541 42.56 5.25 -6.07
CA PHE A 541 41.61 4.15 -6.16
C PHE A 541 40.32 4.52 -6.92
N LEU A 542 39.78 5.72 -6.68
CA LEU A 542 38.60 6.23 -7.41
C LEU A 542 38.94 6.61 -8.87
N GLY A 543 40.12 7.19 -9.11
CA GLY A 543 40.60 7.51 -10.45
C GLY A 543 40.88 6.28 -11.31
N ILE A 544 41.40 5.20 -10.73
CA ILE A 544 41.62 3.92 -11.41
C ILE A 544 40.28 3.24 -11.74
N MET A 545 39.30 3.28 -10.83
CA MET A 545 37.96 2.71 -11.07
C MET A 545 37.16 3.50 -12.12
N ALA A 546 37.19 4.83 -12.08
CA ALA A 546 36.56 5.69 -13.08
C ALA A 546 37.27 5.61 -14.45
N GLY A 547 38.60 5.51 -14.45
CA GLY A 547 39.41 5.32 -15.66
C GLY A 547 39.20 3.95 -16.31
N ALA A 548 39.04 2.89 -15.52
CA ALA A 548 38.71 1.55 -16.00
C ALA A 548 37.27 1.46 -16.54
N ALA A 549 36.30 2.12 -15.88
CA ALA A 549 34.93 2.20 -16.37
C ALA A 549 34.81 2.99 -17.69
N LYS A 550 35.53 4.12 -17.80
CA LYS A 550 35.58 4.93 -19.02
C LYS A 550 36.27 4.20 -20.17
N LYS A 551 37.41 3.55 -19.92
CA LYS A 551 38.07 2.68 -20.92
C LYS A 551 37.16 1.52 -21.36
N LYS A 552 36.41 0.90 -20.45
CA LYS A 552 35.50 -0.20 -20.80
C LYS A 552 34.31 0.30 -21.64
N ALA A 553 33.76 1.48 -21.34
CA ALA A 553 32.70 2.11 -22.13
C ALA A 553 33.19 2.50 -23.53
N ASP A 554 34.37 3.11 -23.63
CA ASP A 554 34.98 3.50 -24.90
C ASP A 554 35.37 2.28 -25.75
N THR A 555 35.88 1.21 -25.14
CA THR A 555 36.20 -0.04 -25.85
C THR A 555 34.93 -0.75 -26.35
N THR A 556 33.83 -0.68 -25.59
CA THR A 556 32.53 -1.26 -25.99
C THR A 556 31.88 -0.43 -27.11
N ARG A 557 32.06 0.89 -27.09
CA ARG A 557 31.61 1.80 -28.16
C ARG A 557 32.42 1.60 -29.44
N LEU A 558 33.74 1.46 -29.33
CA LEU A 558 34.62 1.13 -30.46
C LEU A 558 34.29 -0.25 -31.04
N ALA A 559 34.04 -1.26 -30.19
CA ALA A 559 33.65 -2.60 -30.63
C ALA A 559 32.29 -2.63 -31.34
N ARG A 560 31.33 -1.78 -30.94
CA ARG A 560 30.05 -1.62 -31.66
C ARG A 560 30.20 -0.87 -32.98
N GLN A 561 31.07 0.14 -33.05
CA GLN A 561 31.37 0.84 -34.30
C GLN A 561 32.09 -0.05 -35.31
N VAL A 562 33.08 -0.84 -34.86
CA VAL A 562 33.77 -1.82 -35.72
C VAL A 562 32.83 -2.92 -36.23
N LYS A 563 31.84 -3.35 -35.43
CA LYS A 563 30.78 -4.30 -35.86
C LYS A 563 29.76 -3.69 -36.83
N ALA A 564 29.50 -2.39 -36.74
CA ALA A 564 28.61 -1.68 -37.66
C ALA A 564 29.29 -1.42 -39.01
N ASP A 565 30.57 -1.07 -39.00
CA ASP A 565 31.39 -0.85 -40.21
C ASP A 565 31.71 -2.18 -40.92
N SER A 566 31.87 -3.30 -40.20
CA SER A 566 32.05 -4.63 -40.82
C SER A 566 30.79 -5.13 -41.53
N ASN A 567 29.60 -4.71 -41.09
CA ASN A 567 28.33 -5.09 -41.75
C ASN A 567 27.99 -4.20 -42.95
N THR A 568 28.62 -3.03 -43.09
CA THR A 568 28.45 -2.16 -44.27
C THR A 568 29.47 -2.45 -45.38
N GLN A 569 30.59 -3.12 -45.09
CA GLN A 569 31.54 -3.57 -46.12
C GLN A 569 31.17 -4.90 -46.79
N VAL A 570 30.26 -5.70 -46.25
CA VAL A 570 29.87 -7.00 -46.83
C VAL A 570 28.74 -6.86 -47.88
N SER A 571 28.06 -5.71 -47.99
CA SER A 571 26.99 -5.50 -48.99
C SER A 571 27.43 -4.75 -50.26
N ALA A 572 28.71 -4.43 -50.43
CA ALA A 572 29.23 -3.67 -51.59
C ALA A 572 30.17 -4.48 -52.51
N SER A 573 30.22 -5.80 -52.39
CA SER A 573 31.00 -6.66 -53.29
C SER A 573 30.28 -7.96 -53.62
N SER A 574 29.21 -7.86 -54.42
CA SER A 574 28.74 -8.95 -55.30
C SER A 574 27.87 -8.36 -56.40
N VAL A 575 28.41 -8.42 -57.62
CA VAL A 575 27.69 -8.43 -58.90
C VAL A 575 26.75 -9.63 -58.94
#